data_AF-A0A485MDM5-F1
#
_entry.id   AF-A0A485MDM5-F1
#
_cell.length_a   1.000
_cell.length_b   1.000
_cell.length_c   1.000
_cell.angle_alpha   90.00
_cell.angle_beta   90.00
_cell.angle_gamma   90.00
#
_symmetry.space_group_name_H-M   'P 1'
#
loop_
_entity.id
_entity.type
_entity.pdbx_description
1 polymer ?
#
loop_
_entity_poly.entity_id
_entity_poly.type
_entity_poly.pdbx_seq_one_letter_code
_entity_poly.pdbx_strand_id
1 'polypeptide(L)'
;LNHRNYLLESPHKYSVADLQQIADGAYEGFLDALIGFASQHVYHCDLCTQRGFICQICHHHDIIFPFEFDTTVRCGECKTVFHQSCQAVVKGGCPRCARRRKYQERSALL
;
A
#
# COMPACT_ATOMS: atom_id res chain seq x y z
N LEU A 1 -9.38 3.69 -18.01
CA LEU A 1 -8.94 5.03 -17.56
C LEU A 1 -9.28 6.17 -18.54
N ASN A 2 -9.87 5.95 -19.72
CA ASN A 2 -10.35 7.01 -20.63
C ASN A 2 -9.41 8.23 -20.75
N HIS A 3 -8.15 8.00 -21.14
CA HIS A 3 -7.11 9.03 -21.27
C HIS A 3 -6.61 9.70 -19.97
N ARG A 4 -7.01 9.19 -18.79
CA ARG A 4 -6.53 9.65 -17.47
C ARG A 4 -5.33 8.88 -16.92
N ASN A 5 -4.37 8.50 -17.77
CA ASN A 5 -3.19 7.73 -17.35
C ASN A 5 -2.31 8.50 -16.36
N TYR A 6 -2.40 9.83 -16.33
CA TYR A 6 -1.70 10.68 -15.37
C TYR A 6 -2.03 10.36 -13.90
N LEU A 7 -3.19 9.75 -13.63
CA LEU A 7 -3.56 9.28 -12.29
C LEU A 7 -2.65 8.16 -11.76
N LEU A 8 -2.02 7.41 -12.67
CA LEU A 8 -1.04 6.38 -12.32
C LEU A 8 0.38 6.95 -12.12
N GLU A 9 0.63 8.16 -12.62
CA GLU A 9 1.94 8.82 -12.54
C GLU A 9 2.10 9.59 -11.24
N SER A 10 1.07 10.34 -10.83
CA SER A 10 1.12 11.19 -9.64
C SER A 10 -0.28 11.41 -9.03
N PRO A 11 -0.42 11.29 -7.70
CA PRO A 11 -1.70 11.55 -7.01
C PRO A 11 -2.08 13.04 -6.98
N HIS A 12 -1.14 13.94 -7.30
CA HIS A 12 -1.37 15.39 -7.30
C HIS A 12 -1.56 15.97 -8.71
N LYS A 13 -1.67 15.12 -9.74
CA LYS A 13 -1.84 15.55 -11.13
C LYS A 13 -3.30 15.44 -11.54
N TYR A 14 -3.86 16.56 -11.98
CA TYR A 14 -5.25 16.70 -12.37
C TYR A 14 -5.34 17.37 -13.75
N SER A 15 -6.34 16.98 -14.53
CA SER A 15 -6.76 17.73 -15.70
C SER A 15 -7.75 18.83 -15.30
N VAL A 16 -7.95 19.83 -16.16
CA VAL A 16 -8.98 20.86 -15.94
C VAL A 16 -10.38 20.23 -15.83
N ALA A 17 -10.64 19.14 -16.56
CA ALA A 17 -11.90 18.41 -16.48
C ALA A 17 -12.11 17.73 -15.12
N ASP A 18 -11.03 17.26 -14.47
CA ASP A 18 -11.11 16.71 -13.12
C ASP A 18 -11.46 17.81 -12.12
N LEU A 19 -10.85 18.99 -12.24
CA LEU A 19 -11.15 20.13 -11.36
C LEU A 19 -12.62 20.56 -11.46
N GLN A 20 -13.19 20.55 -12.67
CA GLN A 20 -14.63 20.78 -12.87
C GLN A 20 -15.47 19.69 -12.17
N GLN A 21 -15.14 18.41 -12.37
CA GLN A 21 -15.85 17.31 -11.71
C GLN A 21 -15.72 17.32 -10.18
N ILE A 22 -14.62 17.85 -9.65
CA ILE A 22 -14.43 18.06 -8.21
C ILE A 22 -15.39 19.14 -7.73
N ALA A 23 -15.50 20.27 -8.44
CA ALA A 23 -16.45 21.33 -8.11
C ALA A 23 -17.90 20.85 -8.17
N ASP A 24 -18.21 19.95 -9.11
CA ASP A 24 -19.55 19.37 -9.30
C ASP A 24 -19.82 18.17 -8.36
N GLY A 25 -18.85 17.75 -7.54
CA GLY A 25 -18.97 16.60 -6.64
C GLY A 25 -18.99 15.22 -7.31
N ALA A 26 -18.80 15.15 -8.63
CA ALA A 26 -18.84 13.91 -9.41
C ALA A 26 -17.51 13.12 -9.38
N TYR A 27 -16.40 13.78 -9.02
CA TYR A 27 -15.06 13.17 -9.12
C TYR A 27 -14.83 12.03 -8.12
N GLU A 28 -15.40 12.13 -6.92
CA GLU A 28 -15.30 11.10 -5.87
C GLU A 28 -15.88 9.77 -6.34
N GLY A 29 -17.12 9.77 -6.84
CA GLY A 29 -17.76 8.55 -7.36
C GLY A 29 -17.01 7.91 -8.51
N PHE A 30 -16.31 8.69 -9.35
CA PHE A 30 -15.41 8.15 -10.37
C PHE A 30 -14.21 7.42 -9.74
N LEU A 31 -13.58 8.00 -8.72
CA LEU A 31 -12.45 7.37 -8.02
C LEU A 31 -12.88 6.11 -7.27
N ASP A 32 -14.03 6.13 -6.60
CA ASP A 32 -14.57 4.97 -5.87
C ASP A 32 -14.83 3.79 -6.80
N ALA A 33 -15.45 4.04 -7.96
CA ALA A 33 -15.67 3.00 -8.97
C ALA A 33 -14.34 2.41 -9.47
N LEU A 34 -13.32 3.25 -9.67
CA LEU A 34 -11.99 2.81 -10.10
C LEU A 34 -11.27 1.99 -9.03
N ILE A 35 -11.31 2.44 -7.77
CA ILE A 35 -10.72 1.76 -6.62
C ILE A 35 -11.42 0.42 -6.39
N GLY A 36 -12.75 0.39 -6.43
CA GLY A 36 -13.55 -0.83 -6.31
C GLY A 36 -13.17 -1.86 -7.37
N PHE A 37 -13.11 -1.45 -8.64
CA PHE A 37 -12.68 -2.34 -9.72
C PHE A 37 -11.25 -2.87 -9.53
N ALA A 38 -10.28 -1.99 -9.23
CA ALA A 38 -8.88 -2.37 -9.11
C ALA A 38 -8.62 -3.27 -7.89
N SER A 39 -9.21 -2.95 -6.74
CA SER A 39 -9.10 -3.77 -5.54
C SER A 39 -9.75 -5.14 -5.73
N GLN A 40 -10.95 -5.20 -6.33
CA GLN A 40 -11.61 -6.47 -6.65
C GLN A 40 -10.75 -7.34 -7.57
N HIS A 41 -10.10 -6.75 -8.59
CA HIS A 41 -9.16 -7.50 -9.42
C HIS A 41 -8.00 -8.08 -8.60
N VAL A 42 -7.38 -7.30 -7.71
CA VAL A 42 -6.27 -7.78 -6.88
C VAL A 42 -6.69 -8.93 -5.96
N TYR A 43 -7.88 -8.87 -5.38
CA TYR A 43 -8.40 -9.93 -4.52
C TYR A 43 -8.74 -11.24 -5.26
N HIS A 44 -9.05 -11.18 -6.55
CA HIS A 44 -9.52 -12.34 -7.34
C HIS A 44 -8.55 -12.76 -8.44
N CYS A 45 -7.31 -12.25 -8.44
CA CYS A 45 -6.30 -12.57 -9.44
C CYS A 45 -5.07 -13.16 -8.76
N ASP A 46 -4.83 -14.46 -8.95
CA ASP A 46 -3.74 -15.21 -8.31
C ASP A 46 -2.37 -14.53 -8.49
N LEU A 47 -2.12 -13.92 -9.65
CA LEU A 47 -0.87 -13.22 -9.94
C LEU A 47 -0.72 -11.93 -9.10
N CYS A 48 -1.81 -11.22 -8.87
CA CYS A 48 -1.82 -10.01 -8.04
C CYS A 48 -1.76 -10.36 -6.56
N THR A 49 -2.48 -11.39 -6.13
CA THR A 49 -2.51 -11.86 -4.74
C THR A 49 -1.12 -12.31 -4.27
N GLN A 50 -0.32 -12.93 -5.15
CA GLN A 50 1.08 -13.28 -4.88
C GLN A 50 2.01 -12.07 -4.64
N ARG A 51 1.58 -10.85 -4.99
CA ARG A 51 2.33 -9.61 -4.73
C ARG A 51 1.92 -8.91 -3.43
N GLY A 52 0.98 -9.48 -2.69
CA GLY A 52 0.62 -9.01 -1.35
C GLY A 52 1.71 -9.33 -0.31
N PHE A 53 1.41 -9.06 0.94
CA PHE A 53 2.32 -9.25 2.06
C PHE A 53 1.72 -10.21 3.08
N ILE A 54 2.59 -10.95 3.76
CA ILE A 54 2.26 -11.61 5.03
C ILE A 54 2.82 -10.75 6.16
N CYS A 55 1.99 -10.42 7.15
CA CYS A 55 2.43 -9.65 8.29
C CYS A 55 3.51 -10.41 9.09
N GLN A 56 4.74 -9.92 9.09
CA GLN A 56 5.88 -10.59 9.75
C GLN A 56 5.89 -10.46 11.29
N ILE A 57 4.82 -9.91 11.87
CA ILE A 57 4.67 -9.76 13.33
C ILE A 57 3.75 -10.87 13.86
N CYS A 58 2.53 -10.98 13.30
CA CYS A 58 1.58 -12.02 13.72
C CYS A 58 1.72 -13.32 12.92
N HIS A 59 2.32 -13.30 11.74
CA HIS A 59 2.46 -14.45 10.84
C HIS A 59 1.13 -15.15 10.50
N HIS A 60 0.00 -14.43 10.60
CA HIS A 60 -1.28 -14.93 10.13
C HIS A 60 -1.23 -15.11 8.60
N HIS A 61 -1.95 -16.11 8.08
CA HIS A 61 -1.87 -16.49 6.67
C HIS A 61 -2.61 -15.53 5.73
N ASP A 62 -3.29 -14.53 6.29
CA ASP A 62 -4.00 -13.53 5.50
C ASP A 62 -3.00 -12.66 4.73
N ILE A 63 -3.29 -12.51 3.45
CA ILE A 63 -2.53 -11.64 2.56
C ILE A 63 -3.08 -10.23 2.72
N ILE A 64 -2.19 -9.30 3.05
CA ILE A 64 -2.52 -7.88 3.20
C ILE A 64 -1.90 -7.06 2.08
N PHE A 65 -2.55 -5.94 1.75
CA PHE A 65 -2.17 -5.09 0.65
C PHE A 65 -1.92 -3.64 1.09
N PRO A 66 -0.98 -2.92 0.44
CA PRO A 66 -0.69 -1.53 0.79
C PRO A 66 -1.85 -0.54 0.61
N PHE A 67 -2.89 -0.89 -0.15
CA PHE A 67 -4.07 -0.03 -0.40
C PHE A 67 -5.17 -0.21 0.67
N GLU A 68 -5.00 -1.15 1.61
CA GLU A 68 -5.92 -1.36 2.73
C GLU A 68 -5.56 -0.41 3.88
N PHE A 69 -5.77 0.89 3.67
CA PHE A 69 -5.26 1.94 4.55
C PHE A 69 -5.84 1.89 5.98
N ASP A 70 -7.03 1.33 6.16
CA ASP A 70 -7.70 1.26 7.47
C ASP A 70 -7.16 0.14 8.38
N THR A 71 -6.53 -0.87 7.80
CA THR A 71 -6.12 -2.09 8.54
C THR A 71 -4.62 -2.33 8.45
N THR A 72 -3.91 -1.66 7.55
CA THR A 72 -2.49 -1.89 7.29
C THR A 72 -1.65 -0.63 7.42
N VAL A 73 -0.36 -0.83 7.63
CA VAL A 73 0.64 0.23 7.63
C VAL A 73 1.87 -0.20 6.86
N ARG A 74 2.39 0.70 6.02
CA ARG A 74 3.57 0.47 5.20
C ARG A 74 4.79 1.15 5.82
N CYS A 75 5.87 0.40 6.01
CA CYS A 75 7.14 0.95 6.46
C CYS A 75 7.70 1.98 5.47
N GLY A 76 8.07 3.17 5.95
CA GLY A 76 8.62 4.25 5.13
C GLY A 76 9.95 3.91 4.44
N GLU A 77 10.75 3.00 5.01
CA GLU A 77 12.06 2.62 4.49
C GLU A 77 12.00 1.38 3.59
N CYS A 78 11.69 0.21 4.16
CA CYS A 78 11.74 -1.06 3.44
C CYS A 78 10.43 -1.42 2.72
N LYS A 79 9.40 -0.58 2.81
CA LYS A 79 8.11 -0.72 2.13
C LYS A 79 7.33 -2.00 2.46
N THR A 80 7.73 -2.72 3.51
CA THR A 80 6.99 -3.88 4.03
C THR A 80 5.69 -3.42 4.66
N VAL A 81 4.63 -4.19 4.46
CA VAL A 81 3.30 -3.93 5.02
C VAL A 81 3.07 -4.82 6.23
N PHE A 82 2.43 -4.25 7.25
CA PHE A 82 2.02 -4.92 8.48
C PHE A 82 0.58 -4.55 8.78
N HIS A 83 -0.13 -5.36 9.58
CA HIS A 83 -1.36 -4.89 10.20
C HIS A 83 -1.07 -3.67 11.09
N GLN A 84 -1.94 -2.67 11.06
CA GLN A 84 -1.81 -1.46 11.89
C GLN A 84 -1.78 -1.81 13.38
N SER A 85 -2.65 -2.72 13.81
CA SER A 85 -2.70 -3.24 15.20
C SER A 85 -1.40 -3.95 15.61
N CYS A 86 -0.80 -4.72 14.70
CA CYS A 86 0.46 -5.41 14.95
C CYS A 86 1.62 -4.43 15.09
N GLN A 87 1.72 -3.44 14.19
CA GLN A 87 2.81 -2.47 14.23
C GLN A 87 2.69 -1.51 15.44
N ALA A 88 1.47 -1.22 15.90
CA ALA A 88 1.22 -0.32 17.04
C ALA A 88 1.82 -0.82 18.36
N VAL A 89 1.92 -2.15 18.56
CA VAL A 89 2.48 -2.74 19.78
C VAL A 89 4.00 -2.96 19.73
N VAL A 90 4.63 -2.83 18.55
CA VAL A 90 6.07 -3.03 18.39
C VAL A 90 6.84 -1.78 18.82
N LYS A 91 7.55 -1.90 19.94
CA LYS A 91 8.51 -0.88 20.41
C LYS A 91 9.81 -1.00 19.60
N GLY A 92 10.20 0.06 18.89
CA GLY A 92 11.46 0.09 18.12
C GLY A 92 11.32 0.09 16.59
N GLY A 93 10.11 0.33 16.07
CA GLY A 93 9.89 0.56 14.64
C GLY A 93 9.75 -0.73 13.82
N CYS A 94 10.15 -0.70 12.56
CA CYS A 94 9.96 -1.82 11.64
C CYS A 94 10.89 -3.01 11.98
N PRO A 95 10.35 -4.19 12.30
CA PRO A 95 11.16 -5.36 12.67
C PRO A 95 12.05 -5.85 11.52
N ARG A 96 11.61 -5.68 10.26
CA ARG A 96 12.41 -6.03 9.09
C ARG A 96 13.61 -5.10 8.93
N CYS A 97 13.43 -3.79 9.11
CA CYS A 97 14.55 -2.83 9.07
C CYS A 97 15.57 -3.11 10.18
N ALA A 98 15.11 -3.34 11.40
CA ALA A 98 15.98 -3.70 12.52
C ALA A 98 16.82 -4.96 12.23
N ARG A 99 16.19 -5.99 11.63
CA ARG A 99 16.89 -7.21 11.20
C ARG A 99 17.93 -6.94 10.12
N ARG A 100 17.61 -6.14 9.09
CA ARG A 100 18.54 -5.77 8.02
C ARG A 100 19.77 -5.02 8.56
N ARG A 101 19.56 -4.07 9.48
CA ARG A 101 20.64 -3.31 10.11
C ARG A 101 21.60 -4.22 10.89
N LYS A 102 21.07 -5.16 11.68
CA LYS A 102 21.90 -6.17 12.38
C LYS A 102 22.77 -7.01 11.43
N TYR A 103 22.22 -7.40 10.27
CA TYR A 103 23.01 -8.14 9.27
C TYR A 103 24.12 -7.29 8.65
N GLN A 104 23.86 -6.01 8.38
CA GLN A 104 24.85 -5.07 7.85
C GLN A 104 25.97 -4.84 8.85
N GLU A 105 25.64 -4.61 10.12
CA GLU A 105 26.63 -4.46 11.21
C GLU A 105 27.52 -5.70 11.33
N ARG A 106 26.94 -6.91 11.29
CA ARG A 106 27.70 -8.16 11.34
C ARG A 106 28.61 -8.35 10.13
N SER A 107 28.15 -7.98 8.94
CA SER A 107 28.95 -8.09 7.70
C SER A 107 30.11 -7.11 7.66
N ALA A 108 30.03 -5.99 8.36
CA ALA A 108 31.11 -4.99 8.43
C ALA A 108 32.21 -5.35 9.44
N LEU A 109 31.95 -6.32 10.32
CA LEU A 109 32.90 -6.84 11.31
C LEU A 109 33.69 -8.07 10.81
N LEU A 110 33.35 -8.58 9.62
CA LEU A 110 34.07 -9.64 8.89
C LEU A 110 34.94 -9.01 7.81
#